data_AF-A0A2Z4G9V2-F1
#
_entry.id   AF-A0A2Z4G9V2-F1
#
_cell.length_a   1.000
_cell.length_b   1.000
_cell.length_c   1.000
_cell.angle_alpha   90.00
_cell.angle_beta   90.00
_cell.angle_gamma   90.00
#
_symmetry.space_group_name_H-M   'P 1'
#
loop_
_entity.id
_entity.type
_entity.pdbx_description
1 polymer ?
#
loop_
_entity_poly.entity_id
_entity_poly.type
_entity_poly.pdbx_seq_one_letter_code
_entity_poly.pdbx_strand_id
1 'polypeptide(L)'
;MEIINGLKAKIGGAEVEKVSQFLGESTMAVSKSLDLALNAMLGGLKGVTTSEGDAAKILKVINDGGHSGDLTDDLPRLFNNPDKVQLLITIGKNINNHFFNSKSGVLIDKISEIGALSKTSASSLFSLAAPLILGVLGKSIKTEGLNLEGFTSKLNNANLSTDAGTSSILLESLGFSGNYSAAPKEAFVSTPEVSKPAAVAAAPIVNEPIEESKRSKKRVKKSRSEGPINGMAWVFLALLGLAAMYYTFKDKYLGTPKDAQRISLKDSAFYESEREMFENLDTDRNKMPPVSSSTNGLNDLSVKEEPIAAETKDNFNSPAFSSKPVEPKVETPVERTPRPVTNTSPNVNVPSATPERATSDTRPMAVKLSDSNSFSGINGLVFKSNSAEIRSKGSLNDVVTYLKANPTKSIQIAGTGSSARVAEDRAYGLQGALYEAGISTSRIQVLSNPVKGDGPVVVKVK
;
A
#
# COMPACT_ATOMS: atom_id res chain seq x y z
N MET A 1 -7.75 -21.04 16.67
CA MET A 1 -7.59 -19.69 17.26
C MET A 1 -8.30 -18.67 16.40
N GLU A 2 -8.95 -17.67 17.00
CA GLU A 2 -9.44 -16.51 16.23
C GLU A 2 -8.26 -15.75 15.61
N ILE A 3 -8.33 -15.50 14.31
CA ILE A 3 -7.26 -14.88 13.51
C ILE A 3 -6.82 -13.54 14.12
N ILE A 4 -7.79 -12.70 14.49
CA ILE A 4 -7.52 -11.37 15.01
C ILE A 4 -7.00 -11.43 16.45
N ASN A 5 -7.58 -12.24 17.33
CA ASN A 5 -7.08 -12.35 18.70
C ASN A 5 -5.64 -12.89 18.75
N GLY A 6 -5.30 -13.85 17.88
CA GLY A 6 -3.92 -14.34 17.78
C GLY A 6 -2.93 -13.26 17.36
N LEU A 7 -3.36 -12.35 16.48
CA LEU A 7 -2.55 -11.20 16.06
C LEU A 7 -2.47 -10.14 17.16
N LYS A 8 -3.58 -9.79 17.81
CA LYS A 8 -3.59 -8.85 18.95
C LYS A 8 -2.69 -9.31 20.09
N ALA A 9 -2.68 -10.61 20.40
CA ALA A 9 -1.78 -11.15 21.43
C ALA A 9 -0.30 -10.95 21.11
N LYS A 10 0.06 -10.83 19.82
CA LYS A 10 1.43 -10.57 19.35
C LYS A 10 1.73 -9.08 19.18
N ILE A 11 0.70 -8.24 19.07
CA ILE A 11 0.82 -6.77 19.02
C ILE A 11 0.59 -6.25 20.43
N GLY A 12 1.68 -6.17 21.21
CA GLY A 12 1.66 -5.63 22.55
C GLY A 12 1.61 -4.10 22.58
N GLY A 13 1.57 -3.54 23.80
CA GLY A 13 1.57 -2.08 24.00
C GLY A 13 2.80 -1.39 23.41
N ALA A 14 3.96 -2.04 23.42
CA ALA A 14 5.19 -1.50 22.86
C ALA A 14 5.11 -1.37 21.32
N GLU A 15 4.52 -2.35 20.64
CA GLU A 15 4.30 -2.31 19.20
C GLU A 15 3.32 -1.21 18.81
N VAL A 16 2.20 -1.08 19.54
CA VAL A 16 1.23 0.01 19.34
C VAL A 16 1.89 1.37 19.58
N GLU A 17 2.76 1.49 20.58
CA GLU A 17 3.51 2.71 20.85
C GLU A 17 4.40 3.10 19.64
N LYS A 18 5.13 2.14 19.06
CA LYS A 18 5.97 2.38 17.87
C LYS A 18 5.15 2.82 16.67
N VAL A 19 4.02 2.18 16.41
CA VAL A 19 3.11 2.59 15.34
C VAL A 19 2.53 3.97 15.62
N SER A 20 2.23 4.30 16.87
CA SER A 20 1.74 5.63 17.25
C SER A 20 2.77 6.74 17.05
N GLN A 21 4.03 6.49 17.39
CA GLN A 21 5.15 7.39 17.10
C GLN A 21 5.36 7.58 15.60
N PHE A 22 5.25 6.50 14.81
CA PHE A 22 5.37 6.55 13.35
C PHE A 22 4.25 7.38 12.71
N LEU A 23 3.02 7.25 13.19
CA LEU A 23 1.85 7.95 12.63
C LEU A 23 1.66 9.37 13.18
N GLY A 24 2.29 9.72 14.31
CA GLY A 24 2.08 11.00 14.99
C GLY A 24 0.71 11.09 15.66
N GLU A 25 0.17 9.96 16.12
CA GLU A 25 -1.18 9.83 16.68
C GLU A 25 -1.13 9.30 18.12
N SER A 26 -2.23 9.42 18.88
CA SER A 26 -2.26 8.87 20.25
C SER A 26 -2.27 7.35 20.27
N THR A 27 -1.57 6.71 21.22
CA THR A 27 -1.54 5.25 21.39
C THR A 27 -2.94 4.64 21.54
N MET A 28 -3.85 5.34 22.22
CA MET A 28 -5.24 4.91 22.38
C MET A 28 -6.00 4.89 21.05
N ALA A 29 -5.91 5.98 20.26
CA ALA A 29 -6.56 6.06 18.96
C ALA A 29 -5.98 5.05 17.97
N VAL A 30 -4.66 4.84 17.99
CA VAL A 30 -3.97 3.84 17.17
C VAL A 30 -4.38 2.42 17.55
N SER A 31 -4.40 2.08 18.85
CA SER A 31 -4.84 0.74 19.30
C SER A 31 -6.26 0.43 18.82
N LYS A 32 -7.20 1.37 19.04
CA LYS A 32 -8.60 1.21 18.63
C LYS A 32 -8.74 1.09 17.12
N SER A 33 -8.02 1.92 16.37
CA SER A 33 -8.12 1.97 14.92
C SER A 33 -7.40 0.80 14.23
N LEU A 34 -6.32 0.29 14.82
CA LEU A 34 -5.67 -0.93 14.36
C LEU A 34 -6.62 -2.12 14.52
N ASP A 35 -7.34 -2.20 15.64
CA ASP A 35 -8.38 -3.20 15.83
C ASP A 35 -9.48 -3.08 14.76
N LEU A 36 -9.99 -1.88 14.50
CA LEU A 36 -10.98 -1.64 13.45
C LEU A 36 -10.44 -2.01 12.07
N ALA A 37 -9.19 -1.66 11.76
CA ALA A 37 -8.53 -1.95 10.50
C ALA A 37 -8.36 -3.47 10.26
N LEU A 38 -7.94 -4.22 11.28
CA LEU A 38 -7.82 -5.67 11.21
C LEU A 38 -9.17 -6.36 10.97
N ASN A 39 -10.23 -5.87 11.64
CA ASN A 39 -11.59 -6.37 11.45
C ASN A 39 -12.18 -5.99 10.10
N ALA A 40 -11.97 -4.75 9.65
CA ALA A 40 -12.37 -4.30 8.32
C ALA A 40 -11.68 -5.11 7.22
N MET A 41 -10.39 -5.42 7.38
CA MET A 41 -9.64 -6.25 6.44
C MET A 41 -10.18 -7.68 6.40
N LEU A 42 -10.34 -8.33 7.56
CA LEU A 42 -10.84 -9.70 7.63
C LEU A 42 -12.29 -9.79 7.13
N GLY A 43 -13.16 -8.88 7.56
CA GLY A 43 -14.55 -8.79 7.09
C GLY A 43 -14.63 -8.50 5.59
N GLY A 44 -13.75 -7.63 5.09
CA GLY A 44 -13.57 -7.36 3.67
C GLY A 44 -13.26 -8.64 2.89
N LEU A 45 -12.26 -9.41 3.32
CA LEU A 45 -11.88 -10.67 2.66
C LEU A 45 -13.00 -11.71 2.71
N LYS A 46 -13.70 -11.84 3.85
CA LYS A 46 -14.87 -12.72 3.99
C LYS A 46 -15.98 -12.36 3.01
N GLY A 47 -16.18 -11.08 2.78
CA GLY A 47 -17.19 -10.65 1.84
C GLY A 47 -16.73 -10.70 0.37
N VAL A 48 -15.42 -10.76 0.10
CA VAL A 48 -14.90 -11.11 -1.23
C VAL A 48 -15.18 -12.58 -1.55
N THR A 49 -15.18 -13.49 -0.56
CA THR A 49 -15.40 -14.93 -0.77
C THR A 49 -16.86 -15.35 -0.97
N THR A 50 -17.80 -14.41 -1.09
CA THR A 50 -19.22 -14.73 -1.31
C THR A 50 -19.57 -15.14 -2.74
N SER A 51 -18.64 -15.01 -3.70
CA SER A 51 -18.80 -15.50 -5.07
C SER A 51 -17.86 -16.66 -5.38
N GLU A 52 -18.30 -17.62 -6.19
CA GLU A 52 -17.50 -18.78 -6.59
C GLU A 52 -16.20 -18.34 -7.27
N GLY A 53 -15.05 -18.85 -6.80
CA GLY A 53 -13.72 -18.58 -7.36
C GLY A 53 -12.95 -17.42 -6.72
N ASP A 54 -13.54 -16.63 -5.82
CA ASP A 54 -12.88 -15.47 -5.22
C ASP A 54 -11.90 -15.82 -4.08
N ALA A 55 -12.15 -16.92 -3.35
CA ALA A 55 -11.21 -17.43 -2.35
C ALA A 55 -9.88 -17.89 -2.97
N ALA A 56 -9.90 -18.40 -4.21
CA ALA A 56 -8.70 -18.79 -4.94
C ALA A 56 -7.81 -17.58 -5.27
N LYS A 57 -8.41 -16.40 -5.50
CA LYS A 57 -7.66 -15.15 -5.71
C LYS A 57 -6.92 -14.74 -4.44
N ILE A 58 -7.56 -14.86 -3.28
CA ILE A 58 -6.93 -14.56 -1.98
C ILE A 58 -5.78 -15.54 -1.73
N LEU A 59 -6.00 -16.84 -1.93
CA LEU A 59 -4.95 -17.85 -1.84
C LEU A 59 -3.77 -17.58 -2.78
N LYS A 60 -4.05 -17.17 -4.02
CA LYS A 60 -3.02 -16.78 -4.97
C LYS A 60 -2.20 -15.59 -4.49
N VAL A 61 -2.84 -14.54 -3.96
CA VAL A 61 -2.12 -13.39 -3.38
C VAL A 61 -1.28 -13.80 -2.18
N ILE A 62 -1.79 -14.69 -1.31
CA ILE A 62 -1.03 -15.22 -0.17
C ILE A 62 0.23 -15.95 -0.65
N ASN A 63 0.10 -16.83 -1.64
CA ASN A 63 1.20 -17.64 -2.17
C ASN A 63 2.21 -16.79 -2.97
N ASP A 64 1.74 -15.98 -3.91
CA ASP A 64 2.57 -15.15 -4.78
C ASP A 64 3.26 -14.01 -4.01
N GLY A 65 2.60 -13.48 -2.97
CA GLY A 65 3.08 -12.38 -2.14
C GLY A 65 3.98 -12.79 -0.98
N GLY A 66 4.27 -14.09 -0.82
CA GLY A 66 5.12 -14.58 0.26
C GLY A 66 4.54 -14.35 1.66
N HIS A 67 3.21 -14.34 1.80
CA HIS A 67 2.54 -14.11 3.09
C HIS A 67 2.51 -15.39 3.95
N SER A 68 3.66 -16.07 4.08
CA SER A 68 3.83 -17.38 4.75
C SER A 68 3.63 -17.37 6.27
N GLY A 69 3.52 -16.19 6.88
CA GLY A 69 3.39 -16.03 8.32
C GLY A 69 4.64 -15.54 9.05
N ASP A 70 5.81 -15.58 8.40
CA ASP A 70 7.09 -15.20 9.01
C ASP A 70 7.07 -13.74 9.51
N LEU A 71 6.34 -12.87 8.78
CA LEU A 71 6.08 -11.48 9.16
C LEU A 71 5.44 -11.34 10.55
N THR A 72 4.51 -12.25 10.89
CA THR A 72 3.72 -12.18 12.13
C THR A 72 4.47 -12.71 13.34
N ASP A 73 5.59 -13.39 13.14
CA ASP A 73 6.45 -13.86 14.23
C ASP A 73 7.51 -12.82 14.61
N ASP A 74 7.87 -11.92 13.68
CA ASP A 74 8.90 -10.88 13.86
C ASP A 74 8.32 -9.45 14.02
N LEU A 75 7.06 -9.32 14.46
CA LEU A 75 6.41 -8.00 14.63
C LEU A 75 7.22 -6.99 15.45
N PRO A 76 7.91 -7.36 16.56
CA PRO A 76 8.74 -6.41 17.30
C PRO A 76 9.89 -5.85 16.46
N ARG A 77 10.55 -6.67 15.65
CA ARG A 77 11.64 -6.22 14.76
C ARG A 77 11.12 -5.38 13.60
N LEU A 78 9.87 -5.61 13.22
CA LEU A 78 9.22 -4.89 12.14
C LEU A 78 8.80 -3.49 12.56
N PHE A 79 8.05 -3.35 13.66
CA PHE A 79 7.54 -2.05 14.11
C PHE A 79 8.62 -1.13 14.66
N ASN A 80 9.77 -1.67 15.07
CA ASN A 80 10.93 -0.88 15.42
C ASN A 80 11.67 -0.27 14.21
N ASN A 81 11.28 -0.59 12.97
CA ASN A 81 11.92 -0.07 11.78
C ASN A 81 10.92 0.71 10.90
N PRO A 82 10.99 2.06 10.87
CA PRO A 82 10.08 2.91 10.10
C PRO A 82 10.02 2.57 8.60
N ASP A 83 11.16 2.23 7.99
CA ASP A 83 11.20 1.90 6.56
C ASP A 83 10.45 0.60 6.25
N LYS A 84 10.54 -0.39 7.14
CA LYS A 84 9.78 -1.64 7.02
C LYS A 84 8.29 -1.42 7.21
N VAL A 85 7.91 -0.55 8.16
CA VAL A 85 6.50 -0.17 8.35
C VAL A 85 5.97 0.54 7.09
N GLN A 86 6.74 1.47 6.53
CA GLN A 86 6.36 2.18 5.31
C GLN A 86 6.23 1.23 4.11
N LEU A 87 7.15 0.27 3.97
CA LEU A 87 7.06 -0.76 2.93
C LEU A 87 5.80 -1.62 3.08
N LEU A 88 5.47 -2.06 4.29
CA LEU A 88 4.23 -2.81 4.53
C LEU A 88 2.98 -2.00 4.24
N ILE A 89 2.98 -0.70 4.55
CA ILE A 89 1.88 0.19 4.19
C ILE A 89 1.72 0.23 2.67
N THR A 90 2.82 0.35 1.91
CA THR A 90 2.77 0.34 0.44
C THR A 90 2.23 -0.98 -0.11
N ILE A 91 2.76 -2.11 0.38
CA ILE A 91 2.29 -3.46 -0.01
C ILE A 91 0.80 -3.62 0.31
N GLY A 92 0.40 -3.24 1.52
CA GLY A 92 -0.95 -3.33 2.00
C GLY A 92 -1.94 -2.45 1.24
N LYS A 93 -1.53 -1.25 0.84
CA LYS A 93 -2.32 -0.38 -0.04
C LYS A 93 -2.61 -1.05 -1.38
N ASN A 94 -1.63 -1.72 -1.97
CA ASN A 94 -1.81 -2.46 -3.22
C ASN A 94 -2.75 -3.65 -3.05
N ILE A 95 -2.63 -4.39 -1.95
CA ILE A 95 -3.53 -5.49 -1.59
C ILE A 95 -4.97 -4.98 -1.42
N ASN A 96 -5.16 -3.91 -0.66
CA ASN A 96 -6.47 -3.32 -0.43
C ASN A 96 -7.10 -2.80 -1.71
N ASN A 97 -6.33 -2.17 -2.59
CA ASN A 97 -6.81 -1.75 -3.91
C ASN A 97 -7.19 -2.94 -4.79
N HIS A 98 -6.46 -4.05 -4.70
CA HIS A 98 -6.76 -5.27 -5.45
C HIS A 98 -8.09 -5.90 -5.01
N PHE A 99 -8.33 -6.02 -3.71
CA PHE A 99 -9.53 -6.69 -3.19
C PHE A 99 -10.75 -5.78 -3.03
N PHE A 100 -10.55 -4.51 -2.65
CA PHE A 100 -11.64 -3.63 -2.26
C PHE A 100 -11.84 -2.45 -3.23
N ASN A 101 -10.86 -2.14 -4.09
CA ASN A 101 -10.90 -1.05 -5.06
C ASN A 101 -11.49 0.25 -4.44
N SER A 102 -12.61 0.77 -4.97
CA SER A 102 -13.27 1.99 -4.50
C SER A 102 -13.89 1.87 -3.09
N LYS A 103 -14.15 0.65 -2.59
CA LYS A 103 -14.69 0.44 -1.23
C LYS A 103 -13.67 0.74 -0.13
N SER A 104 -12.38 0.73 -0.45
CA SER A 104 -11.31 1.06 0.50
C SER A 104 -11.46 2.46 1.10
N GLY A 105 -11.91 3.45 0.32
CA GLY A 105 -12.13 4.82 0.80
C GLY A 105 -13.21 4.89 1.88
N VAL A 106 -14.32 4.16 1.72
CA VAL A 106 -15.42 4.11 2.68
C VAL A 106 -14.96 3.52 4.02
N LEU A 107 -14.16 2.45 3.97
CA LEU A 107 -13.57 1.84 5.17
C LEU A 107 -12.63 2.79 5.89
N ILE A 108 -11.75 3.47 5.15
CA ILE A 108 -10.80 4.42 5.70
C ILE A 108 -11.53 5.57 6.40
N ASP A 109 -12.61 6.08 5.79
CA ASP A 109 -13.45 7.11 6.39
C ASP A 109 -14.08 6.62 7.70
N LYS A 110 -14.60 5.39 7.74
CA LYS A 110 -15.19 4.81 8.95
C LYS A 110 -14.17 4.54 10.05
N ILE A 111 -12.98 4.06 9.70
CA ILE A 111 -11.89 3.85 10.65
C ILE A 111 -11.43 5.20 11.23
N SER A 112 -11.29 6.23 10.39
CA SER A 112 -10.95 7.59 10.82
C SER A 112 -12.01 8.16 11.78
N GLU A 113 -13.29 8.03 11.44
CA GLU A 113 -14.43 8.51 12.23
C GLU A 113 -14.53 7.81 13.60
N ILE A 114 -14.58 6.48 13.62
CA ILE A 114 -14.76 5.69 14.85
C ILE A 114 -13.49 5.71 15.70
N GLY A 115 -12.34 5.67 15.04
CA GLY A 115 -11.00 5.63 15.64
C GLY A 115 -10.50 6.98 16.12
N ALA A 116 -11.13 8.08 15.72
CA ALA A 116 -10.69 9.45 15.97
C ALA A 116 -9.23 9.71 15.52
N LEU A 117 -8.89 9.24 14.32
CA LEU A 117 -7.59 9.45 13.67
C LEU A 117 -7.74 10.35 12.44
N SER A 118 -6.63 10.94 11.99
CA SER A 118 -6.58 11.52 10.64
C SER A 118 -6.86 10.45 9.57
N LYS A 119 -7.44 10.86 8.43
CA LYS A 119 -7.69 9.95 7.30
C LYS A 119 -6.41 9.28 6.79
N THR A 120 -5.29 10.00 6.82
CA THR A 120 -3.98 9.48 6.41
C THR A 120 -3.51 8.36 7.34
N SER A 121 -3.63 8.53 8.65
CA SER A 121 -3.30 7.51 9.65
C SER A 121 -4.23 6.30 9.56
N ALA A 122 -5.54 6.54 9.39
CA ALA A 122 -6.52 5.47 9.17
C ALA A 122 -6.21 4.66 7.89
N SER A 123 -5.85 5.34 6.80
CA SER A 123 -5.41 4.68 5.55
C SER A 123 -4.15 3.85 5.75
N SER A 124 -3.17 4.37 6.49
CA SER A 124 -1.93 3.68 6.81
C SER A 124 -2.17 2.44 7.65
N LEU A 125 -3.02 2.52 8.69
CA LEU A 125 -3.39 1.37 9.51
C LEU A 125 -4.19 0.33 8.74
N PHE A 126 -5.15 0.76 7.91
CA PHE A 126 -5.89 -0.16 7.05
C PHE A 126 -4.99 -0.86 6.03
N SER A 127 -3.99 -0.15 5.51
CA SER A 127 -2.98 -0.73 4.64
C SER A 127 -2.12 -1.74 5.40
N LEU A 128 -1.62 -1.38 6.59
CA LEU A 128 -0.82 -2.28 7.43
C LEU A 128 -1.59 -3.55 7.84
N ALA A 129 -2.91 -3.47 8.04
CA ALA A 129 -3.76 -4.60 8.38
C ALA A 129 -3.74 -5.71 7.31
N ALA A 130 -3.59 -5.36 6.03
CA ALA A 130 -3.64 -6.31 4.94
C ALA A 130 -2.52 -7.39 4.99
N PRO A 131 -1.22 -7.04 4.96
CA PRO A 131 -0.16 -8.03 5.05
C PRO A 131 -0.15 -8.78 6.39
N LEU A 132 -0.67 -8.18 7.47
CA LEU A 132 -0.79 -8.86 8.77
C LEU A 132 -1.86 -9.96 8.73
N ILE A 133 -3.07 -9.66 8.26
CA ILE A 133 -4.15 -10.64 8.13
C ILE A 133 -3.78 -11.73 7.13
N LEU A 134 -3.23 -11.37 5.98
CA LEU A 134 -2.76 -12.36 4.99
C LEU A 134 -1.62 -13.21 5.55
N GLY A 135 -0.72 -12.65 6.34
CA GLY A 135 0.34 -13.40 7.02
C GLY A 135 -0.21 -14.47 7.97
N VAL A 136 -1.21 -14.14 8.80
CA VAL A 136 -1.84 -15.12 9.71
C VAL A 136 -2.60 -16.21 8.92
N LEU A 137 -3.27 -15.82 7.83
CA LEU A 137 -3.97 -16.76 6.94
C LEU A 137 -2.98 -17.69 6.21
N GLY A 138 -1.90 -17.17 5.65
CA GLY A 138 -0.87 -17.97 5.00
C GLY A 138 -0.11 -18.87 5.97
N LYS A 139 0.13 -18.39 7.21
CA LYS A 139 0.62 -19.25 8.28
C LYS A 139 -0.30 -20.44 8.50
N SER A 140 -1.61 -20.18 8.63
CA SER A 140 -2.63 -21.21 8.80
C SER A 140 -2.62 -22.23 7.66
N ILE A 141 -2.54 -21.77 6.41
CA ILE A 141 -2.46 -22.65 5.23
C ILE A 141 -1.23 -23.57 5.33
N LYS A 142 -0.06 -23.01 5.67
CA LYS A 142 1.20 -23.75 5.77
C LYS A 142 1.21 -24.74 6.94
N THR A 143 0.72 -24.33 8.11
CA THR A 143 0.78 -25.16 9.33
C THR A 143 -0.30 -26.23 9.38
N GLU A 144 -1.48 -25.97 8.83
CA GLU A 144 -2.63 -26.88 8.87
C GLU A 144 -2.83 -27.64 7.54
N GLY A 145 -2.02 -27.36 6.52
CA GLY A 145 -2.12 -28.03 5.21
C GLY A 145 -3.43 -27.73 4.47
N LEU A 146 -3.96 -26.52 4.63
CA LEU A 146 -5.29 -26.18 4.10
C LEU A 146 -5.26 -26.13 2.56
N ASN A 147 -6.17 -26.89 1.94
CA ASN A 147 -6.50 -26.73 0.53
C ASN A 147 -7.49 -25.55 0.33
N LEU A 148 -7.91 -25.29 -0.91
CA LEU A 148 -8.83 -24.19 -1.23
C LEU A 148 -10.13 -24.25 -0.40
N GLU A 149 -10.69 -25.44 -0.23
CA GLU A 149 -11.92 -25.65 0.54
C GLU A 149 -11.71 -25.35 2.03
N GLY A 150 -10.68 -25.95 2.64
CA GLY A 150 -10.34 -25.72 4.05
C GLY A 150 -10.01 -24.26 4.35
N PHE A 151 -9.30 -23.59 3.44
CA PHE A 151 -9.04 -22.15 3.53
C PHE A 151 -10.33 -21.34 3.49
N THR A 152 -11.22 -21.63 2.54
CA THR A 152 -12.49 -20.92 2.36
C THR A 152 -13.38 -21.09 3.59
N SER A 153 -13.53 -22.31 4.09
CA SER A 153 -14.26 -22.58 5.33
C SER A 153 -13.64 -21.83 6.52
N LYS A 154 -12.31 -21.84 6.64
CA LYS A 154 -11.64 -21.14 7.74
C LYS A 154 -11.85 -19.63 7.69
N LEU A 155 -11.77 -19.03 6.51
CA LEU A 155 -11.99 -17.59 6.32
C LEU A 155 -13.46 -17.22 6.61
N ASN A 156 -14.42 -17.96 6.04
CA ASN A 156 -15.85 -17.70 6.26
C ASN A 156 -16.25 -17.84 7.74
N ASN A 157 -15.65 -18.80 8.45
CA ASN A 157 -15.86 -19.04 9.88
C ASN A 157 -14.98 -18.17 10.79
N ALA A 158 -14.13 -17.29 10.23
CA ALA A 158 -13.30 -16.43 11.05
C ALA A 158 -14.16 -15.37 11.75
N ASN A 159 -14.04 -15.30 13.07
CA ASN A 159 -14.74 -14.32 13.88
C ASN A 159 -14.08 -12.94 13.79
N LEU A 160 -14.91 -11.90 13.83
CA LEU A 160 -14.48 -10.52 13.98
C LEU A 160 -14.40 -10.24 15.48
N SER A 161 -13.29 -9.67 15.94
CA SER A 161 -12.98 -9.49 17.36
C SER A 161 -13.32 -8.09 17.87
N THR A 162 -14.47 -7.53 17.48
CA THR A 162 -14.94 -6.25 18.04
C THR A 162 -16.29 -6.35 18.71
N ASP A 163 -16.58 -5.35 19.54
CA ASP A 163 -17.89 -5.12 20.14
C ASP A 163 -18.95 -5.08 19.04
N ALA A 164 -20.04 -5.83 19.22
CA ALA A 164 -20.94 -6.24 18.13
C ALA A 164 -21.42 -5.06 17.24
N GLY A 165 -21.59 -3.87 17.82
CA GLY A 165 -22.02 -2.66 17.10
C GLY A 165 -20.98 -2.03 16.16
N THR A 166 -19.68 -2.27 16.38
CA THR A 166 -18.61 -1.74 15.50
C THR A 166 -18.37 -2.65 14.31
N SER A 167 -18.47 -3.97 14.52
CA SER A 167 -18.41 -4.96 13.43
C SER A 167 -19.58 -4.79 12.46
N SER A 168 -20.79 -4.53 12.95
CA SER A 168 -21.96 -4.32 12.09
C SER A 168 -21.81 -3.09 11.18
N ILE A 169 -21.35 -1.96 11.72
CA ILE A 169 -21.14 -0.73 10.93
C ILE A 169 -20.07 -0.93 9.85
N LEU A 170 -18.96 -1.60 10.19
CA LEU A 170 -17.89 -1.86 9.23
C LEU A 170 -18.35 -2.82 8.12
N LEU A 171 -19.10 -3.88 8.47
CA LEU A 171 -19.62 -4.84 7.49
C LEU A 171 -20.72 -4.24 6.61
N GLU A 172 -21.60 -3.43 7.18
CA GLU A 172 -22.59 -2.66 6.42
C GLU A 172 -21.90 -1.70 5.45
N SER A 173 -20.85 -1.01 5.89
CA SER A 173 -20.08 -0.09 5.03
C SER A 173 -19.38 -0.79 3.86
N LEU A 174 -19.09 -2.09 4.00
CA LEU A 174 -18.56 -2.93 2.93
C LEU A 174 -19.65 -3.40 1.93
N GLY A 175 -20.92 -3.24 2.29
CA GLY A 175 -22.07 -3.77 1.55
C GLY A 175 -22.35 -5.23 1.85
N PHE A 176 -21.83 -5.78 2.95
CA PHE A 176 -22.09 -7.14 3.39
C PHE A 176 -23.27 -7.14 4.37
N SER A 177 -24.47 -6.85 3.86
CA SER A 177 -25.73 -6.99 4.61
C SER A 177 -26.15 -8.45 4.62
N GLY A 178 -25.69 -9.21 5.62
CA GLY A 178 -26.07 -10.61 5.83
C GLY A 178 -26.03 -10.95 7.31
N ASN A 179 -26.82 -11.93 7.74
CA ASN A 179 -27.01 -12.33 9.14
C ASN A 179 -25.73 -12.86 9.79
N TYR A 180 -24.85 -11.97 10.24
CA TYR A 180 -23.75 -12.33 11.12
C TYR A 180 -24.32 -12.47 12.53
N SER A 181 -24.62 -13.71 12.91
CA SER A 181 -24.94 -14.04 14.29
C SER A 181 -23.73 -13.67 15.14
N ALA A 182 -23.86 -12.59 15.91
CA ALA A 182 -22.93 -12.32 17.00
C ALA A 182 -22.84 -13.59 17.84
N ALA A 183 -21.62 -14.05 18.14
CA ALA A 183 -21.39 -15.24 18.95
C ALA A 183 -22.40 -15.28 20.12
N PRO A 184 -23.06 -16.42 20.38
CA PRO A 184 -24.08 -16.49 21.40
C PRO A 184 -23.45 -16.04 22.71
N LYS A 185 -23.91 -14.89 23.23
CA LYS A 185 -23.70 -14.56 24.62
C LYS A 185 -24.27 -15.74 25.37
N GLU A 186 -23.43 -16.49 26.09
CA GLU A 186 -23.91 -17.56 26.95
C GLU A 186 -24.97 -16.96 27.87
N ALA A 187 -26.21 -17.25 27.54
CA ALA A 187 -27.35 -16.85 28.32
C ALA A 187 -27.33 -17.76 29.54
N PHE A 188 -26.96 -17.16 30.66
CA PHE A 188 -27.19 -17.70 31.99
C PHE A 188 -28.63 -18.24 32.02
N VAL A 189 -28.74 -19.56 32.12
CA VAL A 189 -30.01 -20.29 32.10
C VAL A 189 -30.86 -19.77 33.25
N SER A 190 -32.02 -19.22 32.90
CA SER A 190 -33.13 -19.04 33.84
C SER A 190 -34.43 -19.04 33.03
N THR A 191 -34.91 -20.25 32.75
CA THR A 191 -36.35 -20.50 32.64
C THR A 191 -36.74 -21.35 33.84
N PRO A 192 -37.83 -20.98 34.51
CA PRO A 192 -39.01 -21.82 34.32
C PRO A 192 -40.33 -21.05 34.32
N GLU A 193 -41.23 -21.41 33.41
CA GLU A 193 -42.68 -21.18 33.50
C GLU A 193 -43.34 -22.24 32.59
N VAL A 194 -44.38 -23.04 32.89
CA VAL A 194 -45.30 -23.29 34.02
C VAL A 194 -46.02 -24.63 33.71
N SER A 195 -46.50 -25.39 34.72
CA SER A 195 -47.83 -26.07 34.73
C SER A 195 -48.12 -26.98 35.96
N LYS A 196 -48.96 -26.48 36.88
CA LYS A 196 -50.13 -27.12 37.61
C LYS A 196 -49.93 -28.28 38.65
N PRO A 197 -50.92 -28.56 39.55
CA PRO A 197 -51.25 -27.89 40.84
C PRO A 197 -51.25 -28.82 42.07
N ALA A 198 -51.17 -28.29 43.31
CA ALA A 198 -51.78 -28.88 44.52
C ALA A 198 -51.76 -27.88 45.71
N ALA A 199 -52.73 -28.04 46.61
CA ALA A 199 -53.31 -27.03 47.50
C ALA A 199 -52.65 -26.88 48.89
N VAL A 200 -53.04 -25.79 49.59
CA VAL A 200 -53.54 -25.69 50.99
C VAL A 200 -52.86 -24.59 51.87
N ALA A 201 -53.72 -23.66 52.33
CA ALA A 201 -53.69 -22.81 53.56
C ALA A 201 -52.52 -21.79 53.75
N ALA A 202 -52.67 -20.57 54.27
CA ALA A 202 -53.74 -19.85 54.98
C ALA A 202 -53.54 -18.32 54.82
N ALA A 203 -54.61 -17.52 54.96
CA ALA A 203 -54.64 -16.05 55.04
C ALA A 203 -54.28 -15.53 56.46
N PRO A 204 -54.40 -14.21 56.83
CA PRO A 204 -54.64 -12.94 56.09
C PRO A 204 -53.57 -11.85 56.43
N ILE A 205 -53.61 -10.59 55.94
CA ILE A 205 -54.11 -9.34 56.59
C ILE A 205 -53.81 -8.18 55.60
N VAL A 206 -54.81 -7.56 54.97
CA VAL A 206 -55.47 -6.24 55.24
C VAL A 206 -54.64 -4.97 54.97
N ASN A 207 -55.27 -4.11 54.17
CA ASN A 207 -54.94 -2.80 53.60
C ASN A 207 -54.78 -1.66 54.64
N GLU A 208 -54.02 -0.60 54.33
CA GLU A 208 -54.54 0.74 53.95
C GLU A 208 -53.43 1.83 53.88
N PRO A 209 -53.68 2.96 53.16
CA PRO A 209 -52.67 3.88 52.62
C PRO A 209 -52.39 5.09 53.52
N ILE A 210 -51.33 5.87 53.21
CA ILE A 210 -51.05 7.13 53.92
C ILE A 210 -50.79 8.27 52.91
N GLU A 211 -51.58 9.33 53.09
CA GLU A 211 -51.51 10.67 52.50
C GLU A 211 -50.42 11.57 53.13
N GLU A 212 -49.84 12.40 52.26
CA GLU A 212 -49.61 13.85 52.38
C GLU A 212 -49.16 14.57 53.69
N SER A 213 -47.99 15.21 53.56
CA SER A 213 -47.78 16.67 53.66
C SER A 213 -46.82 17.22 54.73
N LYS A 214 -46.10 18.27 54.28
CA LYS A 214 -45.62 19.50 54.97
C LYS A 214 -44.14 19.65 55.34
N ARG A 215 -43.58 20.71 54.70
CA ARG A 215 -42.75 21.84 55.23
C ARG A 215 -41.37 21.53 55.85
N SER A 216 -40.36 22.41 55.83
CA SER A 216 -39.95 23.59 55.06
C SER A 216 -38.58 24.07 55.60
N LYS A 217 -37.79 24.75 54.76
CA LYS A 217 -36.79 25.82 55.07
C LYS A 217 -35.49 25.44 55.83
N LYS A 218 -34.32 25.66 55.20
CA LYS A 218 -33.50 26.90 55.32
C LYS A 218 -32.23 26.89 54.44
N ARG A 219 -31.88 28.10 53.97
CA ARG A 219 -30.72 28.59 53.17
C ARG A 219 -29.33 28.12 53.65
N VAL A 220 -28.35 27.99 52.72
CA VAL A 220 -27.01 28.65 52.69
C VAL A 220 -26.52 28.74 51.21
N LYS A 221 -25.54 29.63 50.95
CA LYS A 221 -25.24 30.48 49.78
C LYS A 221 -24.53 29.86 48.56
N LYS A 222 -24.84 30.47 47.39
CA LYS A 222 -24.03 30.88 46.22
C LYS A 222 -22.50 30.68 46.28
N SER A 223 -21.96 30.02 45.25
CA SER A 223 -20.72 30.44 44.57
C SER A 223 -20.74 30.06 43.08
N ARG A 224 -20.87 31.10 42.25
CA ARG A 224 -20.51 31.12 40.83
C ARG A 224 -18.99 31.08 40.78
N SER A 225 -18.41 30.06 40.17
CA SER A 225 -16.97 29.98 39.91
C SER A 225 -16.77 30.15 38.40
N GLU A 226 -16.59 31.41 38.00
CA GLU A 226 -15.91 31.76 36.76
C GLU A 226 -14.42 31.45 36.95
N GLY A 227 -13.84 30.65 36.06
CA GLY A 227 -12.41 30.36 35.97
C GLY A 227 -11.91 30.68 34.56
N PRO A 228 -10.67 31.19 34.39
CA PRO A 228 -10.34 32.14 33.33
C PRO A 228 -9.74 31.44 32.11
N ILE A 229 -10.44 31.46 30.97
CA ILE A 229 -9.84 31.17 29.67
C ILE A 229 -10.33 32.17 28.61
N ASN A 230 -10.41 33.46 28.96
CA ASN A 230 -10.89 34.52 28.07
C ASN A 230 -9.77 35.40 27.49
N GLY A 231 -8.63 34.79 27.13
CA GLY A 231 -7.55 35.50 26.41
C GLY A 231 -7.23 34.85 25.07
N MET A 232 -6.97 33.55 25.06
CA MET A 232 -6.44 32.85 23.88
C MET A 232 -7.48 32.72 22.74
N ALA A 233 -8.76 32.53 23.08
CA ALA A 233 -9.81 32.40 22.07
C ALA A 233 -9.99 33.67 21.24
N TRP A 234 -9.83 34.85 21.85
CA TRP A 234 -9.87 36.14 21.16
C TRP A 234 -8.63 36.37 20.30
N VAL A 235 -7.47 35.87 20.72
CA VAL A 235 -6.24 35.91 19.91
C VAL A 235 -6.38 35.03 18.66
N PHE A 236 -6.94 33.82 18.78
CA PHE A 236 -7.21 32.97 17.62
C PHE A 236 -8.23 33.60 16.66
N LEU A 237 -9.27 34.25 17.19
CA LEU A 237 -10.25 34.98 16.37
C LEU A 237 -9.64 36.20 15.65
N ALA A 238 -8.77 36.96 16.33
CA ALA A 238 -8.08 38.09 15.72
C ALA A 238 -7.09 37.64 14.62
N LEU A 239 -6.37 36.54 14.86
CA LEU A 239 -5.40 35.98 13.92
C LEU A 239 -6.08 35.37 12.68
N LEU A 240 -7.24 34.72 12.88
CA LEU A 240 -8.08 34.23 11.79
C LEU A 240 -8.66 35.39 10.95
N GLY A 241 -9.06 36.48 11.60
CA GLY A 241 -9.51 37.71 10.91
C GLY A 241 -8.42 38.35 10.06
N LEU A 242 -7.18 38.44 10.58
CA LEU A 242 -6.02 38.95 9.85
C LEU A 242 -5.64 38.09 8.65
N ALA A 243 -5.73 36.76 8.76
CA ALA A 243 -5.49 35.83 7.65
C ALA A 243 -6.53 35.98 6.54
N ALA A 244 -7.82 36.14 6.90
CA ALA A 244 -8.89 36.40 5.94
C ALA A 244 -8.72 37.76 5.25
N MET A 245 -8.28 38.79 5.99
CA MET A 245 -8.00 40.11 5.44
C MET A 245 -6.80 40.07 4.47
N TYR A 246 -5.73 39.35 4.81
CA TYR A 246 -4.58 39.16 3.94
C TYR A 246 -4.96 38.46 2.63
N TYR A 247 -5.79 37.41 2.69
CA TYR A 247 -6.16 36.65 1.50
C TYR A 247 -7.08 37.43 0.56
N THR A 248 -7.97 38.28 1.10
CA THR A 248 -8.87 39.12 0.30
C THR A 248 -8.20 40.37 -0.29
N PHE A 249 -7.10 40.84 0.30
CA PHE A 249 -6.35 42.01 -0.19
C PHE A 249 -5.06 41.67 -0.95
N LYS A 250 -4.63 40.40 -0.97
CA LYS A 250 -3.45 39.93 -1.72
C LYS A 250 -3.53 40.29 -3.20
N ASP A 251 -4.71 40.21 -3.81
CA ASP A 251 -4.93 40.49 -5.24
C ASP A 251 -4.90 42.00 -5.57
N LYS A 252 -4.96 42.89 -4.57
CA LYS A 252 -4.96 44.35 -4.78
C LYS A 252 -3.60 45.02 -4.58
N TYR A 253 -2.64 44.40 -3.90
CA TYR A 253 -1.36 45.03 -3.55
C TYR A 253 -0.12 44.42 -4.22
N LEU A 254 -0.21 43.21 -4.79
CA LEU A 254 0.83 42.71 -5.68
C LEU A 254 0.38 42.91 -7.13
N GLY A 255 0.81 44.04 -7.69
CA GLY A 255 0.68 44.32 -9.11
C GLY A 255 1.21 43.15 -9.93
N THR A 256 0.38 42.64 -10.83
CA THR A 256 0.77 41.65 -11.81
C THR A 256 1.81 42.25 -12.75
N PRO A 257 3.04 41.69 -12.86
CA PRO A 257 3.90 42.04 -13.98
C PRO A 257 3.27 41.46 -15.24
N LYS A 258 2.80 42.37 -16.09
CA LYS A 258 2.39 42.12 -17.46
C LYS A 258 3.60 41.69 -18.30
N ASP A 259 3.29 40.89 -19.30
CA ASP A 259 4.04 40.69 -20.55
C ASP A 259 5.26 39.76 -20.51
N ALA A 260 5.01 38.50 -20.91
CA ALA A 260 5.95 37.77 -21.75
C ALA A 260 5.15 37.04 -22.84
N GLN A 261 5.04 37.73 -23.99
CA GLN A 261 4.43 37.20 -25.20
C GLN A 261 5.19 35.98 -25.73
N ARG A 262 4.42 35.09 -26.33
CA ARG A 262 4.84 34.01 -27.23
C ARG A 262 5.70 34.56 -28.38
N ILE A 263 6.59 33.73 -28.93
CA ILE A 263 6.54 33.29 -30.33
C ILE A 263 7.30 31.97 -30.47
N SER A 264 6.64 31.04 -31.14
CA SER A 264 7.18 29.84 -31.79
C SER A 264 7.35 30.18 -33.27
N LEU A 265 8.48 29.86 -33.91
CA LEU A 265 8.55 29.67 -35.37
C LEU A 265 9.64 28.62 -35.71
N LYS A 266 9.16 27.43 -36.15
CA LYS A 266 9.39 26.81 -37.49
C LYS A 266 10.53 27.42 -38.35
N ASP A 267 11.41 26.69 -39.06
CA ASP A 267 11.16 25.54 -39.94
C ASP A 267 12.43 24.69 -40.23
N SER A 268 12.23 23.39 -40.47
CA SER A 268 12.77 22.67 -41.65
C SER A 268 11.90 21.42 -41.81
N ALA A 269 10.94 21.45 -42.73
CA ALA A 269 11.07 21.08 -44.14
C ALA A 269 10.63 19.63 -44.40
N PHE A 270 9.71 19.50 -45.37
CA PHE A 270 9.53 18.36 -46.29
C PHE A 270 8.87 17.05 -45.78
N TYR A 271 7.57 16.87 -46.05
CA TYR A 271 7.03 16.24 -47.27
C TYR A 271 5.48 16.29 -47.28
N GLU A 272 4.91 16.64 -48.43
CA GLU A 272 3.51 16.51 -48.81
C GLU A 272 2.90 15.11 -48.52
N SER A 273 1.63 15.09 -48.10
CA SER A 273 0.55 14.45 -48.88
C SER A 273 -0.80 14.69 -48.21
N GLU A 274 -1.62 15.47 -48.92
CA GLU A 274 -3.05 15.29 -49.14
C GLU A 274 -3.91 14.79 -47.95
N ARG A 275 -4.73 15.69 -47.42
CA ARG A 275 -6.16 15.75 -47.81
C ARG A 275 -6.74 17.10 -47.35
N GLU A 276 -6.95 17.94 -48.34
CA GLU A 276 -8.00 18.94 -48.33
C GLU A 276 -9.32 18.26 -47.95
N MET A 277 -10.14 18.91 -47.12
CA MET A 277 -11.52 19.27 -47.46
C MET A 277 -12.07 20.23 -46.39
N PHE A 278 -12.54 21.38 -46.87
CA PHE A 278 -13.29 22.46 -46.20
C PHE A 278 -12.42 23.47 -45.43
N GLU A 279 -11.96 24.59 -46.04
CA GLU A 279 -12.76 25.75 -46.53
C GLU A 279 -13.87 26.11 -45.51
N ASN A 280 -14.00 27.32 -44.95
CA ASN A 280 -13.63 28.61 -45.52
C ASN A 280 -13.79 29.77 -44.49
N LEU A 281 -13.24 30.91 -44.90
CA LEU A 281 -13.48 32.31 -44.50
C LEU A 281 -12.55 32.98 -43.46
N ASP A 282 -11.52 33.67 -44.02
CA ASP A 282 -11.37 35.15 -44.06
C ASP A 282 -11.30 35.93 -42.73
N THR A 283 -10.49 36.98 -42.53
CA THR A 283 -9.66 37.82 -43.42
C THR A 283 -8.68 38.65 -42.57
N ASP A 284 -7.41 38.70 -43.03
CA ASP A 284 -6.68 39.91 -43.42
C ASP A 284 -6.36 41.03 -42.38
N ARG A 285 -5.07 41.15 -41.97
CA ARG A 285 -4.12 42.23 -42.43
C ARG A 285 -3.02 42.61 -41.43
N ASN A 286 -1.77 42.46 -41.93
CA ASN A 286 -0.60 43.38 -41.88
C ASN A 286 -0.05 43.81 -40.49
N LYS A 287 1.26 43.86 -40.19
CA LYS A 287 2.47 44.13 -40.98
C LYS A 287 3.70 43.86 -40.08
N MET A 288 4.70 43.15 -40.59
CA MET A 288 6.09 43.06 -40.08
C MET A 288 6.96 44.15 -40.76
N PRO A 289 8.31 44.27 -40.61
CA PRO A 289 9.33 43.85 -39.60
C PRO A 289 10.24 45.10 -39.26
N PRO A 290 11.58 45.07 -38.91
CA PRO A 290 12.58 43.99 -38.74
C PRO A 290 13.66 44.08 -37.60
N VAL A 291 14.27 42.91 -37.30
CA VAL A 291 15.72 42.54 -37.16
C VAL A 291 16.63 43.17 -36.08
N SER A 292 17.26 42.33 -35.25
CA SER A 292 18.72 42.05 -35.22
C SER A 292 19.13 41.14 -34.04
N SER A 293 20.13 40.28 -34.30
CA SER A 293 20.76 39.31 -33.39
C SER A 293 22.20 39.76 -33.07
N SER A 294 22.73 39.39 -31.89
CA SER A 294 24.18 39.23 -31.71
C SER A 294 24.54 38.33 -30.51
N THR A 295 25.76 37.85 -30.58
CA THR A 295 26.43 36.66 -30.02
C THR A 295 27.15 36.85 -28.67
N ASN A 296 27.65 35.71 -28.14
CA ASN A 296 28.92 35.49 -27.41
C ASN A 296 29.00 35.59 -25.86
N GLY A 297 29.72 34.63 -25.27
CA GLY A 297 30.57 34.85 -24.09
C GLY A 297 30.65 33.73 -23.05
N LEU A 298 31.74 32.95 -23.08
CA LEU A 298 32.23 32.04 -22.01
C LEU A 298 32.74 32.82 -20.78
N ASN A 299 32.83 32.13 -19.62
CA ASN A 299 33.93 32.11 -18.61
C ASN A 299 33.42 31.37 -17.35
N ASP A 300 33.93 30.18 -17.01
CA ASP A 300 35.14 29.90 -16.20
C ASP A 300 34.99 30.28 -14.72
N LEU A 301 34.88 29.28 -13.83
CA LEU A 301 35.37 29.34 -12.45
C LEU A 301 35.72 27.93 -11.93
N SER A 302 37.02 27.73 -11.79
CA SER A 302 37.74 26.59 -11.22
C SER A 302 37.93 26.72 -9.70
N VAL A 303 37.69 25.65 -8.93
CA VAL A 303 38.20 25.43 -7.54
C VAL A 303 38.31 23.92 -7.31
N LYS A 304 39.47 23.29 -7.50
CA LYS A 304 40.57 22.99 -6.54
C LYS A 304 40.24 21.86 -5.55
N GLU A 305 40.69 20.65 -5.91
CA GLU A 305 40.81 19.48 -5.04
C GLU A 305 42.17 19.49 -4.29
N GLU A 306 42.20 18.98 -3.06
CA GLU A 306 43.41 18.51 -2.40
C GLU A 306 43.07 17.24 -1.58
N PRO A 307 43.93 16.20 -1.59
CA PRO A 307 43.57 14.85 -1.12
C PRO A 307 43.99 14.61 0.33
N ILE A 308 43.34 13.66 1.01
CA ILE A 308 43.81 13.11 2.28
C ILE A 308 43.98 11.59 2.14
N ALA A 309 45.16 11.15 2.55
CA ALA A 309 45.74 9.84 2.38
C ALA A 309 45.11 8.73 3.24
N ALA A 310 45.35 7.50 2.78
CA ALA A 310 45.06 6.24 3.43
C ALA A 310 46.13 5.87 4.48
N GLU A 311 45.73 5.10 5.49
CA GLU A 311 46.48 4.15 6.34
C GLU A 311 45.45 3.64 7.39
N THR A 312 45.35 2.40 7.87
CA THR A 312 46.11 1.15 7.77
C THR A 312 45.17 -0.01 8.18
N LYS A 313 45.55 -1.22 7.75
CA LYS A 313 44.97 -2.53 8.04
C LYS A 313 44.92 -2.84 9.53
N ASP A 314 43.90 -3.59 9.96
CA ASP A 314 44.09 -4.60 11.01
C ASP A 314 43.18 -5.81 10.83
N ASN A 315 43.82 -6.98 10.87
CA ASN A 315 43.29 -8.33 10.83
C ASN A 315 42.53 -8.64 12.12
N PHE A 316 41.38 -9.31 12.04
CA PHE A 316 41.01 -10.30 13.06
C PHE A 316 40.26 -11.50 12.48
N ASN A 317 40.78 -12.67 12.85
CA ASN A 317 40.42 -14.03 12.47
C ASN A 317 38.93 -14.39 12.59
N SER A 318 38.41 -15.05 11.56
CA SER A 318 37.31 -16.02 11.68
C SER A 318 37.92 -17.41 11.90
N PRO A 319 37.53 -18.19 12.94
CA PRO A 319 37.97 -19.56 13.06
C PRO A 319 37.23 -20.47 12.08
N ALA A 320 38.01 -21.29 11.40
CA ALA A 320 37.60 -22.35 10.51
C ALA A 320 36.80 -23.44 11.25
N PHE A 321 35.68 -23.88 10.66
CA PHE A 321 35.10 -25.19 10.94
C PHE A 321 35.26 -26.08 9.71
N SER A 322 36.19 -27.01 9.85
CA SER A 322 36.38 -28.16 8.97
C SER A 322 35.39 -29.24 9.37
N SER A 323 34.59 -29.73 8.43
CA SER A 323 34.06 -31.10 8.51
C SER A 323 33.99 -31.70 7.11
N LYS A 324 34.51 -32.93 7.05
CA LYS A 324 34.79 -33.73 5.85
C LYS A 324 33.52 -34.18 5.13
N PRO A 325 33.64 -34.60 3.85
CA PRO A 325 32.53 -34.94 2.96
C PRO A 325 31.84 -36.24 3.39
N VAL A 326 30.50 -36.23 3.39
CA VAL A 326 29.69 -37.45 3.44
C VAL A 326 29.39 -37.88 2.00
N GLU A 327 29.79 -39.10 1.70
CA GLU A 327 29.64 -39.81 0.43
C GLU A 327 28.15 -40.12 0.12
N PRO A 328 27.62 -39.81 -1.07
CA PRO A 328 26.24 -40.12 -1.42
C PRO A 328 26.11 -41.58 -1.89
N LYS A 329 25.17 -42.30 -1.26
CA LYS A 329 24.74 -43.64 -1.64
C LYS A 329 24.00 -43.58 -2.99
N VAL A 330 24.52 -44.34 -3.94
CA VAL A 330 24.00 -44.56 -5.29
C VAL A 330 22.65 -45.29 -5.22
N GLU A 331 21.59 -44.67 -5.74
CA GLU A 331 20.39 -45.37 -6.20
C GLU A 331 20.18 -45.04 -7.69
N THR A 332 20.05 -46.11 -8.47
CA THR A 332 19.97 -46.17 -9.92
C THR A 332 18.72 -45.49 -10.49
N PRO A 333 18.80 -44.79 -11.64
CA PRO A 333 17.65 -44.18 -12.32
C PRO A 333 16.74 -45.24 -12.98
N VAL A 334 15.43 -45.15 -12.73
CA VAL A 334 14.41 -45.87 -13.51
C VAL A 334 14.14 -45.08 -14.78
N GLU A 335 14.53 -45.69 -15.89
CA GLU A 335 14.26 -45.29 -17.27
C GLU A 335 12.74 -45.24 -17.54
N ARG A 336 12.22 -44.06 -17.91
CA ARG A 336 10.89 -43.92 -18.52
C ARG A 336 11.03 -43.20 -19.85
N THR A 337 10.82 -43.97 -20.90
CA THR A 337 10.71 -43.57 -22.31
C THR A 337 9.70 -42.43 -22.54
N PRO A 338 9.98 -41.47 -23.44
CA PRO A 338 9.03 -40.41 -23.80
C PRO A 338 7.95 -40.94 -24.77
N ARG A 339 6.68 -40.64 -24.51
CA ARG A 339 5.57 -40.80 -25.47
C ARG A 339 5.14 -39.44 -26.04
N PRO A 340 4.59 -39.42 -27.27
CA PRO A 340 4.48 -38.23 -28.10
C PRO A 340 3.33 -37.32 -27.68
N VAL A 341 3.57 -36.01 -27.80
CA VAL A 341 2.56 -34.95 -27.76
C VAL A 341 1.60 -35.07 -28.94
N THR A 342 0.31 -35.25 -28.65
CA THR A 342 -0.78 -34.95 -29.59
C THR A 342 -1.39 -33.60 -29.25
N ASN A 343 -1.23 -32.67 -30.18
CA ASN A 343 -1.89 -31.37 -30.21
C ASN A 343 -3.39 -31.54 -30.46
N THR A 344 -4.22 -31.03 -29.55
CA THR A 344 -5.60 -30.64 -29.88
C THR A 344 -5.95 -29.36 -29.12
N SER A 345 -5.96 -28.24 -29.84
CA SER A 345 -6.48 -26.95 -29.36
C SER A 345 -7.99 -26.99 -29.17
N PRO A 346 -8.52 -26.32 -28.13
CA PRO A 346 -9.80 -25.64 -28.23
C PRO A 346 -9.56 -24.14 -28.38
N ASN A 347 -10.06 -23.62 -29.50
CA ASN A 347 -10.16 -22.20 -29.83
C ASN A 347 -11.04 -21.49 -28.78
N VAL A 348 -10.45 -20.62 -27.97
CA VAL A 348 -11.18 -19.59 -27.20
C VAL A 348 -10.64 -18.24 -27.66
N ASN A 349 -11.54 -17.48 -28.26
CA ASN A 349 -11.30 -16.14 -28.77
C ASN A 349 -11.03 -15.19 -27.58
N VAL A 350 -9.75 -14.92 -27.30
CA VAL A 350 -9.31 -13.94 -26.29
C VAL A 350 -9.06 -12.60 -26.99
N PRO A 351 -9.66 -11.48 -26.54
CA PRO A 351 -9.39 -10.17 -27.14
C PRO A 351 -7.92 -9.76 -26.93
N SER A 352 -7.30 -9.29 -28.02
CA SER A 352 -5.89 -8.96 -28.23
C SER A 352 -5.06 -8.58 -27.00
N ALA A 353 -4.19 -9.50 -26.58
CA ALA A 353 -3.09 -9.23 -25.66
C ALA A 353 -1.99 -8.43 -26.37
N THR A 354 -1.53 -7.34 -25.74
CA THR A 354 -0.31 -6.63 -26.17
C THR A 354 0.89 -7.59 -26.03
N PRO A 355 1.75 -7.76 -27.06
CA PRO A 355 2.79 -8.80 -27.06
C PRO A 355 3.82 -8.62 -25.94
N GLU A 356 4.27 -9.75 -25.39
CA GLU A 356 5.38 -9.91 -24.43
C GLU A 356 6.71 -9.50 -25.09
N ARG A 357 6.95 -8.19 -25.28
CA ARG A 357 8.07 -7.71 -26.10
C ARG A 357 9.30 -7.38 -25.24
N ALA A 358 10.43 -8.02 -25.52
CA ALA A 358 11.76 -7.64 -25.05
C ALA A 358 12.31 -6.43 -25.84
N THR A 359 13.33 -5.75 -25.31
CA THR A 359 14.00 -4.64 -26.01
C THR A 359 14.57 -5.05 -27.37
N SER A 360 14.41 -4.19 -28.39
CA SER A 360 14.98 -4.34 -29.72
C SER A 360 16.44 -3.87 -29.81
N ASP A 361 16.89 -2.94 -28.96
CA ASP A 361 18.31 -2.64 -28.82
C ASP A 361 19.02 -3.87 -28.23
N THR A 362 19.95 -4.47 -28.99
CA THR A 362 20.69 -5.68 -28.59
C THR A 362 22.11 -5.41 -28.13
N ARG A 363 22.53 -4.13 -28.02
CA ARG A 363 23.88 -3.78 -27.54
C ARG A 363 24.13 -4.38 -26.14
N PRO A 364 25.39 -4.73 -25.80
CA PRO A 364 25.71 -5.25 -24.47
C PRO A 364 25.27 -4.32 -23.35
N MET A 365 24.77 -4.87 -22.24
CA MET A 365 24.26 -4.04 -21.13
C MET A 365 25.33 -3.11 -20.56
N ALA A 366 26.61 -3.52 -20.53
CA ALA A 366 27.70 -2.64 -20.10
C ALA A 366 27.78 -1.34 -20.91
N VAL A 367 27.55 -1.40 -22.24
CA VAL A 367 27.54 -0.22 -23.12
C VAL A 367 26.30 0.63 -22.85
N LYS A 368 25.13 0.00 -22.77
CA LYS A 368 23.86 0.69 -22.49
C LYS A 368 23.85 1.43 -21.15
N LEU A 369 24.42 0.82 -20.11
CA LEU A 369 24.43 1.35 -18.75
C LEU A 369 25.53 2.41 -18.53
N SER A 370 26.51 2.49 -19.44
CA SER A 370 27.52 3.55 -19.43
C SER A 370 26.97 4.90 -19.91
N ASP A 371 25.89 4.89 -20.71
CA ASP A 371 25.20 6.11 -21.12
C ASP A 371 24.26 6.61 -20.01
N SER A 372 24.72 7.62 -19.26
CA SER A 372 23.95 8.24 -18.18
C SER A 372 22.87 9.21 -18.66
N ASN A 373 22.67 9.38 -19.97
CA ASN A 373 21.72 10.35 -20.52
C ASN A 373 20.44 9.69 -21.03
N SER A 374 20.49 8.43 -21.46
CA SER A 374 19.36 7.73 -22.06
C SER A 374 18.79 6.60 -21.19
N PHE A 375 17.52 6.26 -21.42
CA PHE A 375 16.89 5.07 -20.85
C PHE A 375 17.11 3.89 -21.79
N SER A 376 17.54 2.76 -21.24
CA SER A 376 17.84 1.55 -21.99
C SER A 376 17.01 0.37 -21.51
N GLY A 377 16.43 -0.40 -22.44
CA GLY A 377 15.78 -1.67 -22.12
C GLY A 377 16.81 -2.74 -21.76
N ILE A 378 16.40 -3.71 -20.91
CA ILE A 378 17.24 -4.85 -20.52
C ILE A 378 17.07 -5.98 -21.54
N ASN A 379 18.19 -6.45 -22.12
CA ASN A 379 18.18 -7.49 -23.15
C ASN A 379 17.50 -8.77 -22.65
N GLY A 380 16.53 -9.30 -23.40
CA GLY A 380 15.86 -10.55 -23.08
C GLY A 380 15.01 -10.56 -21.79
N LEU A 381 14.80 -9.39 -21.16
CA LEU A 381 13.91 -9.27 -20.01
C LEU A 381 12.45 -9.35 -20.49
N VAL A 382 11.71 -10.32 -19.99
CA VAL A 382 10.31 -10.55 -20.36
C VAL A 382 9.49 -10.75 -19.09
N PHE A 383 8.32 -10.12 -19.05
CA PHE A 383 7.32 -10.30 -18.00
C PHE A 383 6.17 -11.15 -18.53
N LYS A 384 5.48 -11.87 -17.65
CA LYS A 384 4.20 -12.47 -18.01
C LYS A 384 3.21 -11.39 -18.45
N SER A 385 2.32 -11.76 -19.37
CA SER A 385 1.23 -10.88 -19.82
C SER A 385 0.45 -10.27 -18.64
N ASN A 386 0.21 -8.96 -18.69
CA ASN A 386 -0.48 -8.17 -17.66
C ASN A 386 0.01 -8.41 -16.21
N SER A 387 1.28 -8.73 -16.04
CA SER A 387 1.89 -9.05 -14.75
C SER A 387 3.26 -8.40 -14.58
N ALA A 388 3.69 -8.28 -13.32
CA ALA A 388 5.03 -7.91 -12.89
C ALA A 388 5.95 -9.11 -12.65
N GLU A 389 5.45 -10.33 -12.86
CA GLU A 389 6.26 -11.54 -12.76
C GLU A 389 7.23 -11.65 -13.93
N ILE A 390 8.52 -11.71 -13.63
CA ILE A 390 9.59 -11.86 -14.63
C ILE A 390 9.57 -13.31 -15.13
N ARG A 391 9.15 -13.50 -16.39
CA ARG A 391 9.18 -14.78 -17.09
C ARG A 391 10.60 -15.14 -17.54
N SER A 392 11.35 -14.16 -18.03
CA SER A 392 12.75 -14.31 -18.45
C SER A 392 13.57 -13.17 -17.88
N LYS A 393 14.62 -13.49 -17.11
CA LYS A 393 15.53 -12.50 -16.53
C LYS A 393 16.45 -11.86 -17.56
N GLY A 394 16.69 -12.52 -18.71
CA GLY A 394 17.61 -12.02 -19.73
C GLY A 394 18.96 -11.58 -19.16
N SER A 395 19.44 -10.41 -19.59
CA SER A 395 20.68 -9.77 -19.11
C SER A 395 20.51 -9.00 -17.79
N LEU A 396 19.53 -9.35 -16.95
CA LEU A 396 19.41 -8.73 -15.63
C LEU A 396 20.69 -8.90 -14.79
N ASN A 397 21.36 -10.05 -14.90
CA ASN A 397 22.60 -10.30 -14.17
C ASN A 397 23.74 -9.37 -14.61
N ASP A 398 23.74 -8.91 -15.85
CA ASP A 398 24.73 -7.95 -16.35
C ASP A 398 24.52 -6.57 -15.72
N VAL A 399 23.26 -6.18 -15.51
CA VAL A 399 22.90 -4.96 -14.76
C VAL A 399 23.39 -5.05 -13.32
N VAL A 400 23.15 -6.19 -12.66
CA VAL A 400 23.60 -6.43 -11.28
C VAL A 400 25.13 -6.36 -11.20
N THR A 401 25.82 -7.04 -12.13
CA THR A 401 27.29 -7.06 -12.19
C THR A 401 27.84 -5.65 -12.36
N TYR A 402 27.25 -4.85 -13.26
CA TYR A 402 27.63 -3.46 -13.47
C TYR A 402 27.43 -2.60 -12.21
N LEU A 403 26.30 -2.74 -11.51
CA LEU A 403 26.01 -1.96 -10.30
C LEU A 403 26.88 -2.37 -9.09
N LYS A 404 27.30 -3.64 -9.03
CA LYS A 404 28.27 -4.12 -8.03
C LYS A 404 29.67 -3.58 -8.30
N ALA A 405 30.08 -3.54 -9.57
CA ALA A 405 31.37 -2.96 -9.97
C ALA A 405 31.44 -1.43 -9.76
N ASN A 406 30.29 -0.75 -9.76
CA ASN A 406 30.20 0.71 -9.63
C ASN A 406 29.39 1.11 -8.39
N PRO A 407 29.94 1.02 -7.16
CA PRO A 407 29.17 1.16 -5.91
C PRO A 407 28.57 2.56 -5.68
N THR A 408 29.14 3.60 -6.28
CA THR A 408 28.68 5.00 -6.16
C THR A 408 27.52 5.33 -7.09
N LYS A 409 27.28 4.50 -8.12
CA LYS A 409 26.23 4.74 -9.12
C LYS A 409 24.86 4.36 -8.59
N SER A 410 23.84 5.10 -8.98
CA SER A 410 22.44 4.76 -8.71
C SER A 410 21.74 4.37 -10.01
N ILE A 411 20.61 3.69 -9.93
CA ILE A 411 19.82 3.28 -11.09
C ILE A 411 18.40 3.79 -10.96
N GLN A 412 17.90 4.40 -12.04
CA GLN A 412 16.50 4.74 -12.21
C GLN A 412 15.82 3.66 -13.03
N ILE A 413 14.61 3.27 -12.63
CA ILE A 413 13.79 2.26 -13.28
C ILE A 413 12.46 2.90 -13.68
N ALA A 414 12.04 2.69 -14.92
CA ALA A 414 10.72 3.11 -15.38
C ALA A 414 10.06 1.98 -16.16
N GLY A 415 8.79 1.72 -15.87
CA GLY A 415 7.97 0.83 -16.67
C GLY A 415 7.62 1.45 -18.02
N THR A 416 7.37 0.58 -19.00
CA THR A 416 6.86 0.99 -20.31
C THR A 416 5.56 0.24 -20.63
N GLY A 417 4.75 0.79 -21.53
CA GLY A 417 3.53 0.16 -22.02
C GLY A 417 2.33 1.09 -22.01
N SER A 418 1.17 0.55 -22.41
CA SER A 418 -0.09 1.29 -22.54
C SER A 418 -0.85 1.48 -21.22
N SER A 419 -0.60 0.62 -20.21
CA SER A 419 -1.24 0.76 -18.89
C SER A 419 -0.22 1.21 -17.84
N ALA A 420 -0.47 2.39 -17.26
CA ALA A 420 0.40 2.99 -16.24
C ALA A 420 0.59 2.06 -15.03
N ARG A 421 -0.48 1.37 -14.63
CA ARG A 421 -0.45 0.41 -13.50
C ARG A 421 0.48 -0.77 -13.75
N VAL A 422 0.36 -1.46 -14.89
CA VAL A 422 1.22 -2.62 -15.20
C VAL A 422 2.67 -2.19 -15.42
N ALA A 423 2.88 -1.02 -16.02
CA ALA A 423 4.21 -0.44 -16.17
C ALA A 423 4.86 -0.19 -14.79
N GLU A 424 4.13 0.45 -13.88
CA GLU A 424 4.60 0.70 -12.51
C GLU A 424 4.86 -0.61 -11.76
N ASP A 425 3.92 -1.57 -11.80
CA ASP A 425 4.08 -2.87 -11.14
C ASP A 425 5.33 -3.61 -11.65
N ARG A 426 5.61 -3.58 -12.96
CA ARG A 426 6.83 -4.18 -13.55
C ARG A 426 8.11 -3.48 -13.12
N ALA A 427 8.07 -2.17 -12.94
CA ALA A 427 9.22 -1.41 -12.43
C ALA A 427 9.56 -1.81 -10.98
N TYR A 428 8.54 -1.99 -10.13
CA TYR A 428 8.71 -2.54 -8.78
C TYR A 428 9.15 -4.01 -8.80
N GLY A 429 8.62 -4.84 -9.72
CA GLY A 429 9.07 -6.21 -9.93
C GLY A 429 10.56 -6.29 -10.25
N LEU A 430 11.07 -5.37 -11.09
CA LEU A 430 12.50 -5.27 -11.37
C LEU A 430 13.30 -4.79 -10.16
N GLN A 431 12.80 -3.81 -9.40
CA GLN A 431 13.45 -3.37 -8.16
C GLN A 431 13.61 -4.54 -7.16
N GLY A 432 12.56 -5.35 -6.99
CA GLY A 432 12.60 -6.55 -6.16
C GLY A 432 13.68 -7.53 -6.63
N ALA A 433 13.73 -7.81 -7.94
CA ALA A 433 14.74 -8.72 -8.50
C ALA A 433 16.19 -8.21 -8.35
N LEU A 434 16.41 -6.89 -8.40
CA LEU A 434 17.72 -6.29 -8.13
C LEU A 434 18.09 -6.35 -6.64
N TYR A 435 17.12 -6.14 -5.75
CA TYR A 435 17.30 -6.27 -4.31
C TYR A 435 17.67 -7.69 -3.91
N GLU A 436 16.96 -8.69 -4.43
CA GLU A 436 17.29 -10.11 -4.25
C GLU A 436 18.71 -10.47 -4.74
N ALA A 437 19.18 -9.79 -5.78
CA ALA A 437 20.53 -9.95 -6.32
C ALA A 437 21.62 -9.21 -5.52
N GLY A 438 21.25 -8.51 -4.44
CA GLY A 438 22.16 -7.83 -3.51
C GLY A 438 22.42 -6.36 -3.83
N ILE A 439 21.58 -5.70 -4.62
CA ILE A 439 21.65 -4.25 -4.83
C ILE A 439 20.77 -3.54 -3.80
N SER A 440 21.34 -2.60 -3.03
CA SER A 440 20.58 -1.83 -2.03
C SER A 440 19.43 -1.03 -2.67
N THR A 441 18.25 -1.05 -2.05
CA THR A 441 17.08 -0.26 -2.49
C THR A 441 17.34 1.25 -2.47
N SER A 442 18.23 1.73 -1.59
CA SER A 442 18.64 3.15 -1.56
C SER A 442 19.33 3.62 -2.84
N ARG A 443 19.88 2.69 -3.64
CA ARG A 443 20.51 2.96 -4.93
C ARG A 443 19.55 2.81 -6.11
N ILE A 444 18.29 2.44 -5.86
CA ILE A 444 17.29 2.15 -6.88
C ILE A 444 16.13 3.13 -6.76
N GLN A 445 15.91 3.93 -7.80
CA GLN A 445 14.81 4.88 -7.88
C GLN A 445 13.78 4.42 -8.91
N VAL A 446 12.58 4.08 -8.48
CA VAL A 446 11.46 3.78 -9.38
C VAL A 446 10.76 5.09 -9.77
N LEU A 447 10.57 5.31 -11.07
CA LEU A 447 9.81 6.45 -11.59
C LEU A 447 8.32 6.09 -11.67
N SER A 448 7.48 6.93 -11.07
CA SER A 448 6.01 6.72 -10.99
C SER A 448 5.29 6.90 -12.32
N ASN A 449 5.94 7.52 -13.32
CA ASN A 449 5.35 7.76 -14.62
C ASN A 449 5.96 6.79 -15.65
N PRO A 450 5.13 6.15 -16.50
CA PRO A 450 5.64 5.33 -17.58
C PRO A 450 6.47 6.18 -18.54
N VAL A 451 7.60 5.66 -18.97
CA VAL A 451 8.48 6.32 -19.94
C VAL A 451 8.33 5.61 -21.29
N LYS A 452 8.43 6.36 -22.39
CA LYS A 452 8.53 5.73 -23.72
C LYS A 452 9.84 4.94 -23.77
N GLY A 453 9.74 3.67 -24.09
CA GLY A 453 10.89 2.78 -24.14
C GLY A 453 10.61 1.54 -24.95
N ASP A 454 11.69 0.86 -25.30
CA ASP A 454 11.67 -0.23 -26.29
C ASP A 454 11.58 -1.62 -25.64
N GLY A 455 11.60 -1.74 -24.31
CA GLY A 455 11.35 -2.99 -23.58
C GLY A 455 10.35 -2.75 -22.44
N PRO A 456 9.89 -3.79 -21.74
CA PRO A 456 8.78 -3.71 -20.79
C PRO A 456 9.10 -2.84 -19.55
N VAL A 457 10.40 -2.72 -19.28
CA VAL A 457 10.99 -1.81 -18.30
C VAL A 457 12.27 -1.26 -18.92
N VAL A 458 12.57 0.00 -18.66
CA VAL A 458 13.80 0.65 -19.04
C VAL A 458 14.53 1.16 -17.81
N VAL A 459 15.86 1.19 -17.91
CA VAL A 459 16.75 1.61 -16.84
C VAL A 459 17.72 2.69 -17.29
N LYS A 460 18.12 3.53 -16.35
CA LYS A 460 19.10 4.60 -16.56
C LYS A 460 20.01 4.70 -15.35
N VAL A 461 21.32 4.72 -15.57
CA VAL A 461 22.30 4.87 -14.48
C VAL A 461 22.57 6.35 -14.24
N LYS A 462 22.70 6.74 -12.96
CA LYS A 462 23.13 8.07 -12.51
C LYS A 462 24.44 7.97 -11.74
#